data_AF-A0A9P9N9J3-F1
#
_entry.id   AF-A0A9P9N9J3-F1
#
_cell.length_a   1.000
_cell.length_b   1.000
_cell.length_c   1.000
_cell.angle_alpha   90.00
_cell.angle_beta   90.00
_cell.angle_gamma   90.00
#
_symmetry.space_group_name_H-M   'P 1'
#
loop_
_entity.id
_entity.type
_entity.pdbx_description
1 polymer ?
#
loop_
_entity_poly.entity_id
_entity_poly.type
_entity_poly.pdbx_seq_one_letter_code
_entity_poly.pdbx_strand_id
1 'polypeptide(L)'
;MKSGQMWPEIGGLAWVNWKSILPYPSRRKIRRLLLRLILIIAITLFVLQILLAYVVGSDFRLLPAELQQAKNLLIVTAHPDDECLFFAPSILGVLDRNLDTVGGLLVMSTGNNEGIGETRKAELQGSCAALGVEETRCVALDRPGIQDNPGVWWDESLIESIVKEHVQKWHVDVIITFDEGGVSGHVNHRAVSAAIRNYATTDAHAPATYMLSTTMLIRKYTFLLDLPLTSGPFSWRILQALFSRARASDPGSHDAAGDRGVLVANTWSRYLASRQAFAKHASQYSWDRNLYMILSRYVWFNDLRRVRKQTT
;
A
#
# COMPACT_ATOMS: atom_id res chain seq x y z
N MET A 1 -76.86 34.48 43.73
CA MET A 1 -76.07 33.28 44.11
C MET A 1 -75.67 32.56 42.84
N LYS A 2 -74.43 32.06 42.84
CA LYS A 2 -73.53 31.72 41.73
C LYS A 2 -74.13 30.96 40.53
N SER A 3 -73.86 31.48 39.33
CA SER A 3 -73.97 30.81 38.03
C SER A 3 -72.81 29.82 37.84
N GLY A 4 -73.13 28.56 37.56
CA GLY A 4 -72.15 27.53 37.21
C GLY A 4 -71.76 27.63 35.74
N GLN A 5 -70.50 27.94 35.48
CA GLN A 5 -69.91 28.01 34.15
C GLN A 5 -69.06 26.75 33.94
N MET A 6 -69.53 25.86 33.07
CA MET A 6 -68.80 24.69 32.58
C MET A 6 -67.66 25.15 31.65
N TRP A 7 -66.43 24.77 31.98
CA TRP A 7 -65.31 24.76 31.04
C TRP A 7 -64.92 23.30 30.79
N PRO A 8 -64.73 22.86 29.52
CA PRO A 8 -64.27 21.51 29.24
C PRO A 8 -62.76 21.39 29.56
N GLU A 9 -62.40 20.36 30.31
CA GLU A 9 -61.01 19.94 30.50
C GLU A 9 -60.41 19.59 29.13
N ILE A 10 -59.40 20.35 28.71
CA ILE A 10 -58.61 20.03 27.54
C ILE A 10 -57.77 18.81 27.89
N GLY A 11 -58.11 17.69 27.27
CA GLY A 11 -57.55 16.37 27.51
C GLY A 11 -56.02 16.37 27.53
N GLY A 12 -55.48 15.66 28.53
CA GLY A 12 -54.06 15.43 28.67
C GLY A 12 -53.45 14.85 27.40
N LEU A 13 -52.39 15.49 26.92
CA LEU A 13 -51.44 14.88 26.01
C LEU A 13 -50.84 13.66 26.70
N ALA A 14 -51.38 12.48 26.38
CA ALA A 14 -50.78 11.21 26.75
C ALA A 14 -49.38 11.15 26.13
N TRP A 15 -48.36 11.25 26.98
CA TRP A 15 -46.99 10.96 26.60
C TRP A 15 -46.95 9.53 26.07
N VAL A 16 -46.85 9.38 24.75
CA VAL A 16 -46.68 8.07 24.12
C VAL A 16 -45.39 7.49 24.66
N ASN A 17 -45.49 6.49 25.53
CA ASN A 17 -44.34 5.78 26.06
C ASN A 17 -43.74 4.93 24.95
N TRP A 18 -42.83 5.51 24.16
CA TRP A 18 -42.22 4.87 22.99
C TRP A 18 -41.49 3.56 23.33
N LYS A 19 -41.24 3.28 24.62
CA LYS A 19 -40.68 2.00 25.10
C LYS A 19 -41.65 0.83 25.01
N SER A 20 -42.97 1.05 24.86
CA SER A 20 -43.97 -0.02 24.73
C SER A 20 -44.31 -0.39 23.28
N ILE A 21 -43.81 0.34 22.28
CA ILE A 21 -44.22 0.20 20.87
C ILE A 21 -43.25 -0.67 20.06
N LEU A 22 -42.05 -0.94 20.56
CA LEU A 22 -41.08 -1.84 19.92
C LEU A 22 -40.53 -2.85 20.94
N PRO A 23 -40.81 -4.16 20.82
CA PRO A 23 -40.23 -5.15 21.70
C PRO A 23 -38.71 -5.15 21.52
N TYR A 24 -37.96 -4.79 22.57
CA TYR A 24 -36.50 -4.82 22.54
C TYR A 24 -36.05 -6.25 22.19
N PRO A 25 -35.29 -6.46 21.10
CA PRO A 25 -34.89 -7.80 20.70
C PRO A 25 -34.12 -8.46 21.84
N SER A 26 -34.43 -9.72 22.13
CA SER A 26 -33.76 -10.41 23.23
C SER A 26 -32.24 -10.40 23.01
N ARG A 27 -31.45 -10.32 24.09
CA ARG A 27 -29.97 -10.32 24.01
C ARG A 27 -29.43 -11.47 23.13
N ARG A 28 -30.12 -12.61 23.10
CA ARG A 28 -29.82 -13.76 22.22
C ARG A 28 -30.07 -13.46 20.73
N LYS A 29 -31.17 -12.77 20.38
CA LYS A 29 -31.45 -12.33 19.00
C LYS A 29 -30.41 -11.31 18.53
N ILE A 30 -30.08 -10.32 19.37
CA ILE A 30 -29.03 -9.32 19.06
C ILE A 30 -27.68 -10.00 18.81
N ARG A 31 -27.23 -10.88 19.71
CA ARG A 31 -25.96 -11.63 19.54
C ARG A 31 -25.93 -12.41 18.22
N ARG A 32 -27.01 -13.09 17.86
CA ARG A 32 -27.11 -13.85 16.59
C ARG A 32 -27.01 -12.93 15.37
N LEU A 33 -27.66 -11.76 15.42
CA LEU A 33 -27.59 -10.77 14.35
C LEU A 33 -26.16 -10.22 14.21
N LEU A 34 -25.49 -9.89 15.31
CA LEU A 34 -24.10 -9.42 15.30
C LEU A 34 -23.14 -10.47 14.72
N LEU A 35 -23.25 -11.73 15.14
CA LEU A 35 -22.42 -12.81 14.60
C LEU A 35 -22.64 -13.01 13.09
N ARG A 36 -23.89 -12.93 12.63
CA ARG A 36 -24.21 -12.99 11.19
C ARG A 36 -23.60 -11.83 10.42
N LEU A 37 -23.68 -10.62 10.97
CA LEU A 37 -23.08 -9.43 10.35
C LEU A 37 -21.56 -9.56 10.24
N ILE A 38 -20.89 -9.99 11.33
CA ILE A 38 -19.44 -10.22 11.34
C ILE A 38 -19.05 -11.27 10.28
N LEU A 39 -19.80 -12.37 10.19
CA LEU A 39 -19.55 -13.40 9.19
C LEU A 39 -19.73 -12.88 7.75
N ILE A 40 -20.79 -12.12 7.49
CA ILE A 40 -21.04 -11.51 6.17
C ILE A 40 -19.90 -10.56 5.79
N ILE A 41 -19.46 -9.71 6.72
CA ILE A 41 -18.32 -8.80 6.50
C ILE A 41 -17.07 -9.62 6.20
N ALA A 42 -16.74 -10.63 7.01
CA ALA A 42 -15.55 -11.46 6.81
C ALA A 42 -15.55 -12.16 5.44
N ILE A 43 -16.68 -12.76 5.05
CA ILE A 43 -16.84 -13.38 3.73
C ILE A 43 -16.69 -12.35 2.62
N THR A 44 -17.30 -11.17 2.77
CA THR A 44 -17.24 -10.10 1.76
C THR A 44 -15.81 -9.62 1.54
N LEU A 45 -15.07 -9.40 2.63
CA LEU A 45 -13.66 -9.00 2.57
C LEU A 45 -12.78 -10.09 1.96
N PHE A 46 -13.02 -11.35 2.32
CA PHE A 46 -12.30 -12.48 1.75
C PHE A 46 -12.57 -12.61 0.24
N VAL A 47 -13.84 -12.55 -0.18
CA VAL A 47 -14.23 -12.58 -1.60
C VAL A 47 -13.63 -11.41 -2.36
N LEU A 48 -13.66 -10.19 -1.78
CA LEU A 48 -13.03 -9.02 -2.39
C LEU A 48 -11.51 -9.19 -2.53
N GLN A 49 -10.83 -9.75 -1.52
CA GLN A 49 -9.40 -10.07 -1.62
C GLN A 49 -9.13 -11.08 -2.72
N ILE A 50 -9.93 -12.15 -2.82
CA ILE A 50 -9.78 -13.16 -3.88
C ILE A 50 -10.02 -12.55 -5.26
N LEU A 51 -11.08 -11.74 -5.41
CA LEU A 51 -11.40 -11.03 -6.63
C LEU A 51 -10.22 -10.17 -7.09
N LEU A 52 -9.68 -9.34 -6.20
CA LEU A 52 -8.60 -8.41 -6.50
C LEU A 52 -7.26 -9.12 -6.74
N ALA A 53 -6.95 -10.17 -5.98
CA ALA A 53 -5.66 -10.85 -6.09
C ALA A 53 -5.59 -11.82 -7.28
N TYR A 54 -6.68 -12.54 -7.57
CA TYR A 54 -6.68 -13.66 -8.51
C TYR A 54 -7.48 -13.44 -9.79
N VAL A 55 -8.54 -12.63 -9.75
CA VAL A 55 -9.45 -12.48 -10.90
C VAL A 55 -9.10 -11.25 -11.72
N VAL A 56 -9.04 -10.07 -11.09
CA VAL A 56 -8.85 -8.79 -11.79
C VAL A 56 -7.46 -8.18 -11.57
N GLY A 57 -6.63 -8.77 -10.72
CA GLY A 57 -5.36 -8.17 -10.28
C GLY A 57 -4.32 -7.95 -11.39
N SER A 58 -4.46 -8.64 -12.53
CA SER A 58 -3.59 -8.48 -13.70
C SER A 58 -4.23 -7.63 -14.81
N ASP A 59 -5.37 -7.01 -14.55
CA ASP A 59 -6.01 -6.15 -15.53
C ASP A 59 -5.27 -4.81 -15.67
N PHE A 60 -5.05 -4.34 -16.90
CA PHE A 60 -4.37 -3.06 -17.19
C PHE A 60 -5.04 -1.86 -16.52
N ARG A 61 -6.35 -1.97 -16.27
CA ARG A 61 -7.07 -0.95 -15.54
C ARG A 61 -6.75 -0.96 -14.06
N LEU A 62 -6.15 -1.97 -13.42
CA LEU A 62 -5.76 -1.91 -12.01
C LEU A 62 -4.24 -1.80 -11.84
N LEU A 63 -3.51 -2.49 -12.70
CA LEU A 63 -2.06 -2.45 -12.82
C LEU A 63 -1.70 -1.94 -14.23
N PRO A 64 -1.34 -0.67 -14.42
CA PRO A 64 -1.09 -0.08 -15.73
C PRO A 64 -0.06 -0.80 -16.59
N ALA A 65 -0.10 -0.57 -17.90
CA ALA A 65 0.78 -1.21 -18.87
C ALA A 65 2.27 -0.95 -18.56
N GLU A 66 2.61 0.25 -18.09
CA GLU A 66 3.97 0.61 -17.70
C GLU A 66 4.53 -0.33 -16.62
N LEU A 67 3.70 -0.75 -15.66
CA LEU A 67 4.10 -1.69 -14.61
C LEU A 67 4.05 -3.14 -15.09
N GLN A 68 3.06 -3.53 -15.89
CA GLN A 68 2.97 -4.90 -16.41
C GLN A 68 4.04 -5.24 -17.44
N GLN A 69 4.51 -4.23 -18.19
CA GLN A 69 5.46 -4.38 -19.29
C GLN A 69 6.84 -3.84 -18.96
N ALA A 70 7.08 -3.39 -17.71
CA ALA A 70 8.37 -2.94 -17.23
C ALA A 70 9.44 -4.00 -17.56
N LYS A 71 10.58 -3.56 -18.10
CA LYS A 71 11.74 -4.44 -18.31
C LYS A 71 12.74 -4.31 -17.16
N ASN A 72 12.88 -3.12 -16.58
CA ASN A 72 13.81 -2.87 -15.49
C ASN A 72 13.12 -2.07 -14.38
N LEU A 73 12.58 -2.80 -13.40
CA LEU A 73 11.95 -2.23 -12.22
C LEU A 73 13.01 -1.83 -11.18
N LEU A 74 12.93 -0.62 -10.64
CA LEU A 74 13.70 -0.19 -9.49
C LEU A 74 12.79 0.14 -8.31
N ILE A 75 13.06 -0.48 -7.17
CA ILE A 75 12.50 -0.07 -5.87
C ILE A 75 13.55 0.76 -5.16
N VAL A 76 13.15 1.92 -4.63
CA VAL A 76 14.04 2.74 -3.81
C VAL A 76 13.47 2.88 -2.40
N THR A 77 14.21 2.40 -1.41
CA THR A 77 13.82 2.45 0.01
C THR A 77 14.90 3.13 0.86
N ALA A 78 14.61 3.38 2.13
CA ALA A 78 15.54 4.05 3.03
C ALA A 78 16.41 3.05 3.79
N HIS A 79 15.80 1.98 4.31
CA HIS A 79 16.46 1.00 5.16
C HIS A 79 16.21 -0.44 4.68
N PRO A 80 17.07 -1.39 5.08
CA PRO A 80 16.80 -2.81 4.87
C PRO A 80 15.61 -3.21 5.74
N ASP A 81 14.61 -3.90 5.19
CA ASP A 81 13.30 -4.30 5.75
C ASP A 81 12.10 -3.63 5.06
N ASP A 82 12.28 -2.38 4.62
CA ASP A 82 11.25 -1.56 3.97
C ASP A 82 10.63 -2.31 2.78
N GLU A 83 11.45 -3.04 2.02
CA GLU A 83 11.05 -3.77 0.83
C GLU A 83 10.00 -4.84 1.14
N CYS A 84 10.13 -5.53 2.27
CA CYS A 84 9.25 -6.63 2.65
C CYS A 84 8.10 -6.18 3.57
N LEU A 85 8.30 -5.11 4.35
CA LEU A 85 7.27 -4.52 5.19
C LEU A 85 6.24 -3.73 4.35
N PHE A 86 6.69 -2.97 3.36
CA PHE A 86 5.85 -1.99 2.68
C PHE A 86 5.58 -2.32 1.21
N PHE A 87 6.60 -2.80 0.50
CA PHE A 87 6.57 -2.86 -0.96
C PHE A 87 6.37 -4.25 -1.54
N ALA A 88 6.37 -5.32 -0.73
CA ALA A 88 6.30 -6.68 -1.26
C ALA A 88 5.11 -6.94 -2.20
N PRO A 89 3.87 -6.44 -1.95
CA PRO A 89 2.80 -6.57 -2.93
C PRO A 89 3.10 -5.90 -4.27
N SER A 90 3.73 -4.72 -4.26
CA SER A 90 4.10 -4.00 -5.49
C SER A 90 5.23 -4.72 -6.23
N ILE A 91 6.25 -5.20 -5.52
CA ILE A 91 7.40 -5.93 -6.07
C ILE A 91 6.92 -7.21 -6.76
N LEU A 92 6.30 -8.10 -5.99
CA LEU A 92 5.80 -9.40 -6.48
C LEU A 92 4.66 -9.21 -7.49
N GLY A 93 3.92 -8.10 -7.37
CA GLY A 93 2.91 -7.72 -8.33
C GLY A 93 3.50 -7.46 -9.72
N VAL A 94 4.71 -6.94 -9.82
CA VAL A 94 5.34 -6.70 -11.13
C VAL A 94 6.14 -7.94 -11.54
N LEU A 95 7.06 -8.40 -10.69
CA LEU A 95 8.04 -9.43 -11.05
C LEU A 95 7.43 -10.80 -11.34
N ASP A 96 6.42 -11.24 -10.58
CA ASP A 96 5.78 -12.54 -10.83
C ASP A 96 4.97 -12.59 -12.13
N ARG A 97 4.61 -11.42 -12.69
CA ARG A 97 3.71 -11.32 -13.86
C ARG A 97 4.47 -11.36 -15.18
N ASN A 98 5.72 -10.90 -15.20
CA ASN A 98 6.55 -10.86 -16.39
C ASN A 98 7.95 -11.35 -16.04
N LEU A 99 8.27 -12.57 -16.48
CA LEU A 99 9.56 -13.23 -16.21
C LEU A 99 10.75 -12.54 -16.88
N ASP A 100 10.50 -11.68 -17.88
CA ASP A 100 11.55 -10.87 -18.51
C ASP A 100 11.86 -9.60 -17.70
N THR A 101 11.08 -9.26 -16.68
CA THR A 101 11.32 -8.08 -15.85
C THR A 101 12.45 -8.35 -14.87
N VAL A 102 13.50 -7.53 -14.93
CA VAL A 102 14.61 -7.57 -13.96
C VAL A 102 14.34 -6.56 -12.86
N GLY A 103 14.11 -7.05 -11.64
CA GLY A 103 13.91 -6.22 -10.45
C GLY A 103 15.24 -5.79 -9.82
N GLY A 104 15.33 -4.54 -9.41
CA GLY A 104 16.40 -3.99 -8.57
C GLY A 104 15.86 -3.33 -7.31
N LEU A 105 16.63 -3.38 -6.23
CA LEU A 105 16.37 -2.72 -4.96
C LEU A 105 17.57 -1.87 -4.59
N LEU A 106 17.35 -0.56 -4.44
CA LEU A 106 18.35 0.38 -3.98
C LEU A 106 17.92 0.97 -2.64
N VAL A 107 18.66 0.60 -1.59
CA VAL A 107 18.42 1.03 -0.22
C VAL A 107 19.44 2.12 0.14
N MET A 108 18.96 3.30 0.52
CA MET A 108 19.81 4.47 0.76
C MET A 108 20.78 4.29 1.94
N SER A 109 20.43 3.48 2.94
CA SER A 109 21.29 3.23 4.10
C SER A 109 21.35 1.75 4.44
N THR A 110 22.44 1.31 5.04
CA THR A 110 22.56 -0.04 5.62
C THR A 110 21.75 -0.21 6.92
N GLY A 111 21.08 0.84 7.41
CA GLY A 111 20.33 0.78 8.67
C GLY A 111 21.26 0.67 9.89
N ASN A 112 22.43 1.32 9.82
CA ASN A 112 23.51 1.14 10.79
C ASN A 112 23.36 1.97 12.08
N ASN A 113 22.17 2.51 12.38
CA ASN A 113 21.95 3.33 13.58
C ASN A 113 22.24 2.56 14.89
N GLU A 114 22.17 1.23 14.87
CA GLU A 114 22.49 0.33 15.99
C GLU A 114 23.89 -0.31 15.87
N GLY A 115 24.70 0.06 14.87
CA GLY A 115 26.03 -0.52 14.64
C GLY A 115 26.03 -1.92 13.99
N ILE A 116 24.91 -2.38 13.43
CA ILE A 116 24.73 -3.71 12.82
C ILE A 116 24.45 -3.67 11.30
N GLY A 117 24.86 -2.61 10.62
CA GLY A 117 24.56 -2.39 9.20
C GLY A 117 25.06 -3.49 8.26
N GLU A 118 26.24 -4.05 8.50
CA GLU A 118 26.76 -5.18 7.69
C GLU A 118 25.91 -6.44 7.85
N THR A 119 25.40 -6.72 9.05
CA THR A 119 24.44 -7.80 9.28
C THR A 119 23.16 -7.56 8.48
N ARG A 120 22.58 -6.36 8.58
CA ARG A 120 21.34 -6.01 7.86
C ARG A 120 21.52 -6.03 6.34
N LYS A 121 22.71 -5.68 5.84
CA LYS A 121 23.06 -5.79 4.42
C LYS A 121 23.11 -7.24 3.94
N ALA A 122 23.64 -8.15 4.75
CA ALA A 122 23.63 -9.58 4.44
C ALA A 122 22.20 -10.16 4.48
N GLU A 123 21.40 -9.76 5.47
CA GLU A 123 19.99 -10.15 5.59
C GLU A 123 19.15 -9.68 4.39
N LEU A 124 19.40 -8.45 3.93
CA LEU A 124 18.75 -7.86 2.76
C LEU A 124 18.91 -8.70 1.50
N GLN A 125 20.09 -9.26 1.25
CA GLN A 125 20.32 -10.13 0.08
C GLN A 125 19.37 -11.34 0.09
N GLY A 126 19.18 -11.95 1.27
CA GLY A 126 18.21 -13.03 1.44
C GLY A 126 16.78 -12.58 1.17
N SER A 127 16.41 -11.38 1.63
CA SER A 127 15.08 -10.80 1.40
C SER A 127 14.84 -10.53 -0.09
N CYS A 128 15.81 -9.91 -0.78
CA CYS A 128 15.81 -9.68 -2.22
C CYS A 128 15.58 -10.98 -3.01
N ALA A 129 16.32 -12.04 -2.68
CA ALA A 129 16.15 -13.34 -3.32
C ALA A 129 14.74 -13.92 -3.11
N ALA A 130 14.16 -13.78 -1.90
CA ALA A 130 12.79 -14.23 -1.62
C ALA A 130 11.71 -13.41 -2.35
N LEU A 131 12.01 -12.17 -2.73
CA LEU A 131 11.13 -11.30 -3.51
C LEU A 131 11.37 -11.38 -5.02
N GLY A 132 12.33 -12.19 -5.48
CA GLY A 132 12.70 -12.31 -6.89
C GLY A 132 13.49 -11.11 -7.44
N VAL A 133 14.08 -10.29 -6.57
CA VAL A 133 14.98 -9.19 -6.96
C VAL A 133 16.33 -9.77 -7.37
N GLU A 134 16.89 -9.28 -8.47
CA GLU A 134 18.17 -9.72 -9.01
C GLU A 134 19.30 -9.44 -8.00
N GLU A 135 20.11 -10.45 -7.69
CA GLU A 135 21.18 -10.36 -6.67
C GLU A 135 22.15 -9.20 -6.96
N THR A 136 22.54 -9.05 -8.23
CA THR A 136 23.45 -7.98 -8.67
C THR A 136 22.83 -6.58 -8.64
N ARG A 137 21.52 -6.48 -8.42
CA ARG A 137 20.76 -5.22 -8.30
C ARG A 137 20.12 -5.04 -6.93
N CYS A 138 20.51 -5.81 -5.92
CA CYS A 138 20.11 -5.61 -4.53
C CYS A 138 21.25 -4.90 -3.78
N VAL A 139 21.12 -3.59 -3.53
CA VAL A 139 22.20 -2.76 -2.99
C VAL A 139 21.71 -1.95 -1.79
N ALA A 140 22.39 -2.09 -0.65
CA ALA A 140 22.32 -1.14 0.46
C ALA A 140 23.58 -0.28 0.51
N LEU A 141 23.38 1.03 0.54
CA LEU A 141 24.46 2.01 0.51
C LEU A 141 24.94 2.35 1.92
N ASP A 142 26.23 2.60 2.04
CA ASP A 142 26.86 3.12 3.25
C ASP A 142 27.67 4.36 2.86
N ARG A 143 26.99 5.52 2.85
CA ARG A 143 27.61 6.82 2.51
C ARG A 143 27.43 7.81 3.67
N PRO A 144 28.43 8.67 3.96
CA PRO A 144 28.36 9.60 5.09
C PRO A 144 27.11 10.52 5.12
N GLY A 145 26.59 10.93 3.96
CA GLY A 145 25.44 11.85 3.87
C GLY A 145 24.05 11.22 4.01
N ILE A 146 23.96 9.88 4.10
CA ILE A 146 22.70 9.11 4.13
C ILE A 146 22.77 7.98 5.17
N GLN A 147 23.43 8.26 6.30
CA GLN A 147 23.44 7.35 7.44
C GLN A 147 22.06 7.30 8.10
N ASP A 148 21.65 6.11 8.51
CA ASP A 148 20.39 5.89 9.21
C ASP A 148 20.35 6.72 10.50
N ASN A 149 19.47 7.72 10.51
CA ASN A 149 19.19 8.55 11.65
C ASN A 149 17.72 8.99 11.60
N PRO A 150 16.88 8.65 12.60
CA PRO A 150 15.46 8.97 12.58
C PRO A 150 15.14 10.46 12.76
N GLY A 151 16.14 11.28 13.14
CA GLY A 151 16.00 12.72 13.40
C GLY A 151 16.61 13.63 12.33
N VAL A 152 17.25 13.08 11.30
CA VAL A 152 17.98 13.87 10.29
C VAL A 152 17.31 13.76 8.93
N TRP A 153 17.08 14.90 8.28
CA TRP A 153 16.67 14.93 6.88
C TRP A 153 17.90 14.76 5.99
N TRP A 154 17.89 13.76 5.11
CA TRP A 154 18.97 13.51 4.17
C TRP A 154 18.98 14.51 3.02
N ASP A 155 20.16 14.75 2.44
CA ASP A 155 20.32 15.62 1.27
C ASP A 155 19.64 15.00 0.04
N GLU A 156 18.59 15.65 -0.45
CA GLU A 156 17.81 15.24 -1.60
C GLU A 156 18.65 15.21 -2.89
N SER A 157 19.60 16.13 -3.05
CA SER A 157 20.46 16.20 -4.24
C SER A 157 21.41 15.00 -4.30
N LEU A 158 21.91 14.57 -3.14
CA LEU A 158 22.73 13.36 -3.02
C LEU A 158 21.90 12.12 -3.39
N ILE A 159 20.69 11.97 -2.84
CA ILE A 159 19.79 10.86 -3.17
C ILE A 159 19.47 10.85 -4.67
N GLU A 160 19.10 11.99 -5.23
CA GLU A 160 18.79 12.12 -6.66
C GLU A 160 19.99 11.71 -7.54
N SER A 161 21.20 12.17 -7.21
CA SER A 161 22.42 11.81 -7.96
C SER A 161 22.70 10.31 -7.95
N ILE A 162 22.51 9.66 -6.81
CA ILE A 162 22.69 8.22 -6.62
C ILE A 162 21.64 7.45 -7.42
N VAL A 163 20.37 7.85 -7.35
CA VAL A 163 19.29 7.20 -8.10
C VAL A 163 19.52 7.35 -9.60
N LYS A 164 19.91 8.54 -10.08
CA LYS A 164 20.25 8.78 -11.49
C LYS A 164 21.37 7.86 -11.99
N GLU A 165 22.43 7.70 -11.21
CA GLU A 165 23.53 6.76 -11.51
C GLU A 165 23.00 5.33 -11.72
N HIS A 166 22.15 4.86 -10.81
CA HIS A 166 21.60 3.50 -10.87
C HIS A 166 20.55 3.33 -11.97
N VAL A 167 19.75 4.36 -12.25
CA VAL A 167 18.79 4.37 -13.37
C VAL A 167 19.53 4.19 -14.70
N GLN A 168 20.63 4.91 -14.90
CA GLN A 168 21.46 4.76 -16.10
C GLN A 168 22.13 3.38 -16.14
N LYS A 169 22.77 2.98 -15.04
CA LYS A 169 23.49 1.70 -14.94
C LYS A 169 22.60 0.48 -15.19
N TRP A 170 21.37 0.49 -14.68
CA TRP A 170 20.44 -0.64 -14.75
C TRP A 170 19.37 -0.48 -15.83
N HIS A 171 19.44 0.59 -16.63
CA HIS A 171 18.48 0.91 -17.70
C HIS A 171 17.03 0.90 -17.19
N VAL A 172 16.82 1.49 -16.01
CA VAL A 172 15.53 1.48 -15.30
C VAL A 172 14.46 2.20 -16.12
N ASP A 173 13.31 1.58 -16.27
CA ASP A 173 12.14 2.15 -16.96
C ASP A 173 10.98 2.47 -16.01
N VAL A 174 10.95 1.87 -14.82
CA VAL A 174 9.97 2.14 -13.77
C VAL A 174 10.61 2.22 -12.38
N ILE A 175 10.23 3.25 -11.60
CA ILE A 175 10.62 3.42 -10.20
C ILE A 175 9.38 3.28 -9.30
N ILE A 176 9.52 2.56 -8.18
CA ILE A 176 8.55 2.55 -7.07
C ILE A 176 9.23 3.01 -5.77
N THR A 177 8.62 3.93 -5.04
CA THR A 177 9.15 4.42 -3.75
C THR A 177 8.04 4.94 -2.83
N PHE A 178 8.40 5.59 -1.72
CA PHE A 178 7.50 6.21 -0.77
C PHE A 178 6.79 7.46 -1.33
N ASP A 179 5.57 7.72 -0.88
CA ASP A 179 4.95 9.05 -1.01
C ASP A 179 5.44 10.01 0.10
N GLU A 180 4.91 11.24 0.09
CA GLU A 180 5.34 12.33 0.98
C GLU A 180 5.11 12.02 2.48
N GLY A 181 4.27 11.03 2.79
CA GLY A 181 4.01 10.57 4.14
C GLY A 181 5.01 9.52 4.66
N GLY A 182 5.81 8.89 3.79
CA GLY A 182 6.85 7.95 4.20
C GLY A 182 6.33 6.72 4.96
N VAL A 183 5.08 6.31 4.73
CA VAL A 183 4.30 5.25 5.40
C VAL A 183 4.01 5.51 6.89
N SER A 184 5.03 5.80 7.69
CA SER A 184 4.96 6.06 9.13
C SER A 184 5.36 7.47 9.52
N GLY A 185 5.74 8.32 8.56
CA GLY A 185 6.28 9.66 8.81
C GLY A 185 7.79 9.68 9.08
N HIS A 186 8.50 8.55 8.90
CA HIS A 186 9.95 8.47 9.11
C HIS A 186 10.69 9.48 8.22
N VAL A 187 11.60 10.25 8.82
CA VAL A 187 12.26 11.39 8.15
C VAL A 187 13.03 10.94 6.90
N ASN A 188 13.81 9.85 7.00
CA ASN A 188 14.54 9.28 5.87
C ASN A 188 13.63 8.83 4.71
N HIS A 189 12.46 8.25 5.00
CA HIS A 189 11.52 7.82 3.96
C HIS A 189 10.97 9.03 3.19
N ARG A 190 10.69 10.11 3.92
CA ARG A 190 10.20 11.36 3.36
C ARG A 190 11.29 12.08 2.55
N ALA A 191 12.54 12.02 2.97
CA ALA A 191 13.67 12.54 2.20
C ALA A 191 13.86 11.77 0.88
N VAL A 192 13.77 10.42 0.90
CA VAL A 192 13.76 9.60 -0.31
C VAL A 192 12.60 9.97 -1.23
N SER A 193 11.40 10.13 -0.67
CA SER A 193 10.23 10.55 -1.44
C SER A 193 10.44 11.91 -2.10
N ALA A 194 10.90 12.92 -1.35
CA ALA A 194 11.11 14.27 -1.86
C ALA A 194 12.11 14.28 -3.03
N ALA A 195 13.26 13.62 -2.87
CA ALA A 195 14.28 13.53 -3.91
C ALA A 195 13.76 12.84 -5.18
N ILE A 196 13.10 11.68 -5.05
CA ILE A 196 12.60 10.94 -6.22
C ILE A 196 11.44 11.66 -6.89
N ARG A 197 10.57 12.32 -6.11
CA ARG A 197 9.51 13.17 -6.66
C ARG A 197 10.09 14.33 -7.45
N ASN A 198 11.12 14.99 -6.93
CA ASN A 198 11.82 16.07 -7.63
C ASN A 198 12.42 15.56 -8.95
N TYR A 199 13.16 14.46 -8.90
CA TYR A 199 13.72 13.83 -10.10
C TYR A 199 12.64 13.49 -11.14
N ALA A 200 11.58 12.79 -10.71
CA ALA A 200 10.51 12.35 -11.60
C ALA A 200 9.70 13.50 -12.22
N THR A 201 9.62 14.65 -11.55
CA THR A 201 8.85 15.81 -12.02
C THR A 201 9.64 16.74 -12.92
N THR A 202 10.94 16.90 -12.68
CA THR A 202 11.80 17.91 -13.30
C THR A 202 12.67 17.37 -14.44
N ASP A 203 13.02 16.08 -14.42
CA ASP A 203 13.88 15.48 -15.43
C ASP A 203 13.06 14.79 -16.53
N ALA A 204 13.22 15.27 -17.77
CA ALA A 204 12.51 14.73 -18.92
C ALA A 204 12.80 13.23 -19.15
N HIS A 205 14.00 12.77 -18.79
CA HIS A 205 14.44 11.38 -18.95
C HIS A 205 14.15 10.51 -17.72
N ALA A 206 13.54 11.06 -16.67
CA ALA A 206 13.17 10.25 -15.51
C ALA A 206 12.22 9.12 -15.90
N PRO A 207 12.45 7.89 -15.38
CA PRO A 207 11.56 6.75 -15.56
C PRO A 207 10.15 7.01 -15.02
N ALA A 208 9.18 6.19 -15.45
CA ALA A 208 7.83 6.26 -14.89
C ALA A 208 7.90 5.97 -13.38
N THR A 209 7.43 6.89 -12.55
CA THR A 209 7.59 6.79 -11.09
C THR A 209 6.25 6.65 -10.39
N TYR A 210 6.16 5.67 -9.49
CA TYR A 210 5.00 5.39 -8.66
C TYR A 210 5.35 5.49 -7.17
N MET A 211 4.46 6.08 -6.39
CA MET A 211 4.64 6.30 -4.96
C MET A 211 3.59 5.56 -4.15
N LEU A 212 4.03 4.82 -3.14
CA LEU A 212 3.19 4.07 -2.22
C LEU A 212 2.42 5.01 -1.30
N SER A 213 1.09 4.94 -1.34
CA SER A 213 0.22 5.84 -0.59
C SER A 213 0.32 5.59 0.91
N THR A 214 0.62 6.63 1.67
CA THR A 214 0.59 6.63 3.14
C THR A 214 -0.85 6.73 3.64
N THR A 215 -1.20 5.84 4.56
CA THR A 215 -2.51 5.82 5.23
C THR A 215 -2.43 6.04 6.73
N MET A 216 -3.54 6.45 7.33
CA MET A 216 -3.69 6.65 8.77
C MET A 216 -3.38 5.38 9.56
N LEU A 217 -2.85 5.54 10.78
CA LEU A 217 -2.42 4.43 11.63
C LEU A 217 -3.50 3.36 11.85
N ILE A 218 -4.76 3.76 12.02
CA ILE A 218 -5.86 2.80 12.17
C ILE A 218 -6.05 1.94 10.91
N ARG A 219 -6.08 2.59 9.73
CA ARG A 219 -6.21 1.90 8.44
C ARG A 219 -5.02 0.97 8.16
N LYS A 220 -3.83 1.35 8.64
CA LYS A 220 -2.60 0.56 8.52
C LYS A 220 -2.75 -0.81 9.15
N TYR A 221 -3.30 -0.91 10.37
CA TYR A 221 -3.34 -2.15 11.16
C TYR A 221 -4.70 -2.87 11.18
N THR A 222 -5.60 -2.53 10.26
CA THR A 222 -6.95 -3.12 10.20
C THR A 222 -7.06 -4.30 9.25
N PHE A 223 -5.95 -4.89 8.81
CA PHE A 223 -5.93 -6.06 7.91
C PHE A 223 -6.81 -5.81 6.67
N LEU A 224 -7.66 -6.77 6.26
CA LEU A 224 -8.56 -6.61 5.11
C LEU A 224 -9.72 -5.63 5.34
N LEU A 225 -9.97 -5.13 6.56
CA LEU A 225 -11.06 -4.16 6.79
C LEU A 225 -10.83 -2.85 6.04
N ASP A 226 -9.57 -2.52 5.70
CA ASP A 226 -9.25 -1.33 4.92
C ASP A 226 -9.45 -1.52 3.40
N LEU A 227 -9.63 -2.77 2.96
CA LEU A 227 -9.71 -3.10 1.54
C LEU A 227 -10.87 -2.40 0.83
N PRO A 228 -12.11 -2.34 1.35
CA PRO A 228 -13.21 -1.65 0.68
C PRO A 228 -12.97 -0.14 0.53
N LEU A 229 -12.36 0.50 1.52
CA LEU A 229 -12.03 1.93 1.46
C LEU A 229 -10.95 2.19 0.40
N THR A 230 -9.96 1.31 0.32
CA THR A 230 -8.86 1.41 -0.65
C THR A 230 -9.30 1.06 -2.06
N SER A 231 -10.15 0.05 -2.25
CA SER A 231 -10.66 -0.37 -3.55
C SER A 231 -11.82 0.50 -4.05
N GLY A 232 -12.47 1.28 -3.17
CA GLY A 232 -13.59 2.16 -3.50
C GLY A 232 -13.33 3.06 -4.72
N PRO A 233 -12.22 3.82 -4.76
CA PRO A 233 -11.82 4.63 -5.93
C PRO A 233 -11.60 3.81 -7.22
N PHE A 234 -11.43 2.50 -7.11
CA PHE A 234 -11.23 1.58 -8.24
C PHE A 234 -12.50 0.85 -8.66
N SER A 235 -13.64 1.04 -7.97
CA SER A 235 -14.86 0.24 -8.17
C SER A 235 -15.31 0.14 -9.62
N TRP A 236 -15.29 1.26 -10.36
CA TRP A 236 -15.65 1.26 -11.78
C TRP A 236 -14.67 0.44 -12.63
N ARG A 237 -13.36 0.56 -12.36
CA ARG A 237 -12.30 -0.18 -13.06
C ARG A 237 -12.40 -1.68 -12.77
N ILE A 238 -12.73 -2.05 -11.52
CA ILE A 238 -12.99 -3.43 -11.10
C ILE A 238 -14.20 -4.00 -11.84
N LEU A 239 -15.31 -3.26 -11.89
CA LEU A 239 -16.50 -3.69 -12.63
C LEU A 239 -16.20 -3.88 -14.12
N GLN A 240 -15.52 -2.92 -14.74
CA GLN A 240 -15.11 -3.07 -16.13
C GLN A 240 -14.18 -4.30 -16.31
N ALA A 241 -13.26 -4.55 -15.38
CA ALA A 241 -12.38 -5.72 -15.39
C ALA A 241 -13.10 -7.07 -15.33
N LEU A 242 -14.30 -7.11 -14.75
CA LEU A 242 -15.12 -8.33 -14.69
C LEU A 242 -15.90 -8.59 -15.97
N PHE A 243 -16.32 -7.54 -16.68
CA PHE A 243 -17.27 -7.66 -17.78
C PHE A 243 -16.68 -7.36 -19.16
N SER A 244 -15.47 -6.80 -19.23
CA SER A 244 -14.76 -6.57 -20.49
C SER A 244 -13.27 -6.88 -20.36
N ARG A 245 -12.64 -7.30 -21.47
CA ARG A 245 -11.19 -7.50 -21.53
C ARG A 245 -10.52 -6.19 -21.96
N ALA A 246 -9.55 -5.72 -21.19
CA ALA A 246 -8.69 -4.61 -21.58
C ALA A 246 -7.47 -5.12 -22.37
N ARG A 247 -7.00 -4.33 -23.33
CA ARG A 247 -5.71 -4.50 -24.00
C ARG A 247 -4.74 -3.42 -23.53
N ALA A 248 -3.44 -3.72 -23.61
CA ALA A 248 -2.39 -2.77 -23.28
C ALA A 248 -2.44 -1.50 -24.14
N SER A 249 -3.01 -1.57 -25.35
CA SER A 249 -3.15 -0.45 -26.28
C SER A 249 -4.43 0.40 -26.07
N ASP A 250 -5.32 0.02 -25.16
CA ASP A 250 -6.59 0.73 -24.99
C ASP A 250 -6.31 2.12 -24.38
N PRO A 251 -7.01 3.21 -24.79
CA PRO A 251 -6.72 4.57 -24.29
C PRO A 251 -6.69 4.69 -22.75
N GLY A 252 -7.46 3.86 -22.07
CA GLY A 252 -7.49 3.79 -20.60
C GLY A 252 -6.34 3.02 -19.93
N SER A 253 -5.42 2.38 -20.67
CA SER A 253 -4.25 1.70 -20.12
C SER A 253 -3.09 2.66 -19.82
N HIS A 254 -2.97 3.72 -20.62
CA HIS A 254 -1.91 4.74 -20.53
C HIS A 254 -2.41 6.04 -19.87
N ASP A 255 -3.62 6.52 -20.20
CA ASP A 255 -4.19 7.75 -19.63
C ASP A 255 -4.72 7.57 -18.20
N ALA A 256 -5.06 6.34 -17.80
CA ALA A 256 -5.40 6.06 -16.40
C ALA A 256 -4.18 6.17 -15.48
N ALA A 257 -2.97 5.91 -15.96
CA ALA A 257 -1.78 5.98 -15.13
C ALA A 257 -1.47 7.43 -14.71
N GLY A 258 -1.81 8.45 -15.50
CA GLY A 258 -1.52 9.86 -15.20
C GLY A 258 -2.37 10.50 -14.09
N ASP A 259 -3.52 9.93 -13.75
CA ASP A 259 -4.46 10.50 -12.78
C ASP A 259 -5.12 9.48 -11.83
N ARG A 260 -5.12 8.20 -12.18
CA ARG A 260 -5.84 7.16 -11.44
C ARG A 260 -4.82 6.21 -10.84
N GLY A 261 -4.90 6.00 -9.52
CA GLY A 261 -3.94 5.19 -8.77
C GLY A 261 -3.80 3.75 -9.29
N VAL A 262 -2.82 3.02 -8.79
CA VAL A 262 -2.59 1.58 -9.02
C VAL A 262 -3.13 0.82 -7.82
N LEU A 263 -3.70 -0.38 -8.03
CA LEU A 263 -4.09 -1.27 -6.94
C LEU A 263 -3.50 -2.65 -7.17
N VAL A 264 -2.70 -3.11 -6.21
CA VAL A 264 -2.09 -4.43 -6.24
C VAL A 264 -2.46 -5.18 -4.98
N ALA A 265 -3.07 -6.35 -5.12
CA ALA A 265 -3.40 -7.24 -4.02
C ALA A 265 -2.53 -8.51 -4.07
N ASN A 266 -2.02 -8.92 -2.92
CA ASN A 266 -1.27 -10.16 -2.78
C ASN A 266 -2.19 -11.38 -2.90
N THR A 267 -1.75 -12.33 -3.71
CA THR A 267 -2.20 -13.72 -3.60
C THR A 267 -1.64 -14.32 -2.31
N TRP A 268 -2.15 -15.49 -1.93
CA TRP A 268 -1.60 -16.25 -0.82
C TRP A 268 -0.12 -16.60 -1.02
N SER A 269 0.28 -16.99 -2.24
CA SER A 269 1.69 -17.28 -2.55
C SER A 269 2.58 -16.06 -2.36
N ARG A 270 2.13 -14.88 -2.80
CA ARG A 270 2.87 -13.63 -2.63
C ARG A 270 2.96 -13.20 -1.17
N TYR A 271 1.88 -13.37 -0.40
CA TYR A 271 1.91 -13.16 1.05
C TYR A 271 2.97 -14.05 1.73
N LEU A 272 3.03 -15.33 1.36
CA LEU A 272 4.05 -16.25 1.89
C LEU A 272 5.47 -15.81 1.49
N ALA A 273 5.68 -15.36 0.25
CA ALA A 273 6.96 -14.79 -0.18
C ALA A 273 7.32 -13.52 0.62
N SER A 274 6.34 -12.63 0.89
CA SER A 274 6.55 -11.45 1.76
C SER A 274 6.96 -11.87 3.18
N ARG A 275 6.34 -12.91 3.73
CA ARG A 275 6.72 -13.48 5.04
C ARG A 275 8.11 -14.12 5.02
N GLN A 276 8.46 -14.83 3.94
CA GLN A 276 9.76 -15.43 3.76
C GLN A 276 10.86 -14.38 3.65
N ALA A 277 10.59 -13.29 2.92
CA ALA A 277 11.49 -12.15 2.79
C ALA A 277 11.76 -11.50 4.15
N PHE A 278 10.71 -11.20 4.93
CA PHE A 278 10.88 -10.66 6.29
C PHE A 278 11.61 -11.63 7.23
N ALA A 279 11.40 -12.94 7.08
CA ALA A 279 12.11 -13.94 7.88
C ALA A 279 13.64 -13.98 7.62
N LYS A 280 14.13 -13.29 6.58
CA LYS A 280 15.58 -13.11 6.33
C LYS A 280 16.18 -11.98 7.16
N HIS A 281 15.36 -11.05 7.66
CA HIS A 281 15.78 -9.98 8.56
C HIS A 281 15.73 -10.43 10.02
N ALA A 282 16.56 -11.40 10.38
CA ALA A 282 16.58 -11.97 11.73
C ALA A 282 16.87 -10.91 12.81
N SER A 283 17.79 -9.98 12.53
CA SER A 283 18.15 -8.88 13.42
C SER A 283 17.02 -7.88 13.65
N GLN A 284 16.04 -7.85 12.76
CA GLN A 284 14.91 -6.92 12.81
C GLN A 284 13.61 -7.58 13.22
N TYR A 285 13.67 -8.84 13.65
CA TYR A 285 12.50 -9.55 14.11
C TYR A 285 12.07 -9.05 15.49
N SER A 286 10.86 -8.51 15.58
CA SER A 286 10.22 -8.12 16.85
C SER A 286 8.75 -8.53 16.87
N TRP A 287 8.14 -8.61 18.05
CA TRP A 287 6.75 -9.03 18.19
C TRP A 287 5.78 -8.09 17.46
N ASP A 288 6.03 -6.79 17.49
CA ASP A 288 5.22 -5.76 16.84
C ASP A 288 5.38 -5.82 15.31
N ARG A 289 6.58 -6.11 14.80
CA ARG A 289 6.81 -6.34 13.36
C ARG A 289 6.18 -7.64 12.87
N ASN A 290 6.10 -8.68 13.70
CA ASN A 290 5.34 -9.88 13.35
C ASN A 290 3.83 -9.61 13.32
N LEU A 291 3.34 -8.82 14.26
CA LEU A 291 1.96 -8.36 14.23
C LEU A 291 1.69 -7.51 12.97
N TYR A 292 2.64 -6.64 12.59
CA TYR A 292 2.62 -5.89 11.35
C TYR A 292 2.49 -6.81 10.14
N MET A 293 3.30 -7.87 10.06
CA MET A 293 3.27 -8.83 8.95
C MET A 293 1.97 -9.65 8.84
N ILE A 294 1.09 -9.57 9.83
CA ILE A 294 -0.24 -10.19 9.80
C ILE A 294 -1.31 -9.14 9.52
N LEU A 295 -1.29 -8.05 10.28
CA LEU A 295 -2.38 -7.06 10.33
C LEU A 295 -2.18 -5.86 9.40
N SER A 296 -0.95 -5.62 8.94
CA SER A 296 -0.70 -4.45 8.10
C SER A 296 -1.30 -4.64 6.73
N ARG A 297 -2.13 -3.69 6.29
CA ARG A 297 -2.64 -3.71 4.91
C ARG A 297 -1.54 -3.69 3.86
N TYR A 298 -0.36 -3.11 4.15
CA TYR A 298 0.75 -3.01 3.20
C TYR A 298 1.38 -4.37 2.85
N VAL A 299 1.07 -5.42 3.63
CA VAL A 299 1.51 -6.79 3.36
C VAL A 299 0.48 -7.55 2.52
N TRP A 300 -0.75 -7.04 2.43
CA TRP A 300 -1.86 -7.66 1.72
C TRP A 300 -2.23 -6.95 0.42
N PHE A 301 -2.10 -5.63 0.38
CA PHE A 301 -2.37 -4.82 -0.81
C PHE A 301 -1.72 -3.43 -0.73
N ASN A 302 -1.25 -2.96 -1.87
CA ASN A 302 -0.71 -1.62 -2.05
C ASN A 302 -1.61 -0.81 -2.99
N ASP A 303 -1.77 0.48 -2.70
CA ASP A 303 -2.24 1.45 -3.67
C ASP A 303 -1.17 2.49 -3.93
N LEU A 304 -0.82 2.67 -5.19
CA LEU A 304 0.25 3.57 -5.63
C LEU A 304 -0.33 4.74 -6.43
N ARG A 305 0.40 5.85 -6.48
CA ARG A 305 0.09 7.00 -7.33
C ARG A 305 1.23 7.29 -8.26
N ARG A 306 0.93 7.58 -9.53
CA ARG A 306 1.96 8.00 -10.49
C ARG A 306 2.33 9.45 -10.23
N VAL A 307 3.62 9.75 -10.28
CA VAL A 307 4.12 11.12 -10.27
C VAL A 307 3.90 11.74 -11.66
N ARG A 308 3.28 12.91 -11.72
CA ARG A 308 3.08 13.65 -12.97
C ARG A 308 4.32 14.46 -13.30
N LYS A 309 4.82 14.34 -14.54
CA LYS A 309 5.85 15.26 -15.05
C LYS A 309 5.28 16.67 -15.11
N GLN A 310 6.08 17.68 -14.77
CA GLN A 310 5.67 19.06 -15.02
C GLN A 310 5.59 19.24 -16.54
N THR A 311 4.39 19.48 -17.06
CA THR A 311 4.23 20.00 -18.41
C THR A 311 4.77 21.42 -18.43
N THR A 312 5.94 21.60 -19.04
CA THR A 312 6.48 22.89 -19.47
C THR A 312 5.56 23.58 -20.46
#